data_AF-D4JT47-F1
#
_entry.id   AF-D4JT47-F1
#
_cell.length_a   1.000
_cell.length_b   1.000
_cell.length_c   1.000
_cell.angle_alpha   90.00
_cell.angle_beta   90.00
_cell.angle_gamma   90.00
#
_symmetry.space_group_name_H-M   'P 1'
#
loop_
_entity.id
_entity.type
_entity.pdbx_description
1 polymer ?
#
loop_
_entity_poly.entity_id
_entity_poly.type
_entity_poly.pdbx_seq_one_letter_code
_entity_poly.pdbx_strand_id
1 'polypeptide(L)'
;MNTEKQIENFNNINAPFYVVAHDDGRFSLCLPIALLSDEYYPYCQTAFDNYAKKSGDEVCDERGLKTHGNGYEWDAAFREAFADEPNIERIIFDSEAGGFFCNCDDLQILMDFGSRFKKICENTEVFTKTIAEGIKNADEREAEQERIAKTVRGQLMRHPECSFDIMTPDGRVQLTPEDIKAMLGGEKQDIRIDGVIYAAYELLDMEVVDMQADLFDNGLIRMKANESDEQTFVQTM
;
A
#
# COMPACT_ATOMS: atom_id res chain seq x y z
N MET A 1 -32.00 6.36 -14.76
CA MET A 1 -31.91 4.89 -14.89
C MET A 1 -31.78 4.35 -13.47
N ASN A 2 -32.48 3.28 -13.07
CA ASN A 2 -32.27 2.70 -11.73
C ASN A 2 -30.87 2.05 -11.67
N THR A 3 -30.24 2.08 -10.50
CA THR A 3 -28.91 1.53 -10.20
C THR A 3 -28.71 0.13 -10.78
N GLU A 4 -29.67 -0.78 -10.55
CA GLU A 4 -29.63 -2.16 -11.07
C GLU A 4 -29.42 -2.23 -12.58
N LYS A 5 -30.13 -1.38 -13.34
CA LYS A 5 -30.02 -1.36 -14.80
C LYS A 5 -28.70 -0.75 -15.28
N GLN A 6 -28.12 0.18 -14.51
CA GLN A 6 -26.76 0.69 -14.79
C GLN A 6 -25.72 -0.40 -14.61
N ILE A 7 -25.81 -1.15 -13.51
CA ILE A 7 -24.92 -2.26 -13.20
C ILE A 7 -25.07 -3.38 -14.24
N GLU A 8 -26.29 -3.80 -14.56
CA GLU A 8 -26.53 -4.83 -15.58
C GLU A 8 -25.91 -4.45 -16.93
N ASN A 9 -26.13 -3.21 -17.38
CA ASN A 9 -25.56 -2.73 -18.63
C ASN A 9 -24.03 -2.68 -18.58
N PHE A 10 -23.45 -2.25 -17.46
CA PHE A 10 -22.00 -2.26 -17.28
C PHE A 10 -21.46 -3.69 -17.36
N ASN A 11 -22.03 -4.63 -16.61
CA ASN A 11 -21.57 -6.01 -16.52
C ASN A 11 -21.63 -6.71 -17.88
N ASN A 12 -22.69 -6.48 -18.65
CA ASN A 12 -22.83 -7.04 -19.99
C ASN A 12 -21.79 -6.51 -20.98
N ILE A 13 -21.37 -5.25 -20.84
CA ILE A 13 -20.39 -4.62 -21.75
C ILE A 13 -18.96 -4.91 -21.31
N ASN A 14 -18.71 -5.03 -20.01
CA ASN A 14 -17.36 -4.99 -19.44
C ASN A 14 -16.87 -6.34 -18.89
N ALA A 15 -17.63 -7.43 -19.09
CA ALA A 15 -17.19 -8.76 -18.74
C ALA A 15 -15.74 -9.04 -19.23
N PRO A 16 -14.90 -9.73 -18.43
CA PRO A 16 -15.24 -10.40 -17.17
C PRO A 16 -15.32 -9.51 -15.93
N PHE A 17 -15.08 -8.20 -16.05
CA PHE A 17 -15.34 -7.28 -14.94
C PHE A 17 -16.84 -7.12 -14.72
N TYR A 18 -17.24 -7.06 -13.45
CA TYR A 18 -18.61 -6.76 -13.08
C TYR A 18 -18.66 -5.89 -11.83
N VAL A 19 -19.74 -5.14 -11.69
CA VAL A 19 -20.05 -4.36 -10.51
C VAL A 19 -21.16 -5.03 -9.71
N VAL A 20 -21.06 -4.95 -8.39
CA VAL A 20 -22.12 -5.31 -7.44
C VAL A 20 -22.42 -4.13 -6.52
N ALA A 21 -23.67 -4.01 -6.09
CA ALA A 21 -24.10 -3.07 -5.06
C ALA A 21 -24.22 -3.81 -3.72
N HIS A 22 -23.80 -3.16 -2.64
CA HIS A 22 -23.88 -3.68 -1.27
C HIS A 22 -24.97 -2.97 -0.47
N ASP A 23 -25.45 -3.64 0.56
CA ASP A 23 -26.52 -3.12 1.45
C ASP A 23 -26.07 -1.88 2.24
N ASP A 24 -24.76 -1.66 2.38
CA ASP A 24 -24.17 -0.51 3.07
C ASP A 24 -24.02 0.74 2.18
N GLY A 25 -24.50 0.68 0.93
CA GLY A 25 -24.45 1.78 -0.02
C GLY A 25 -23.16 1.88 -0.83
N ARG A 26 -22.20 0.95 -0.65
CA ARG A 26 -21.00 0.84 -1.47
C ARG A 26 -21.22 -0.03 -2.70
N PHE A 27 -20.33 0.11 -3.66
CA PHE A 27 -20.26 -0.71 -4.86
C PHE A 27 -18.87 -1.35 -4.94
N SER A 28 -18.78 -2.59 -5.46
CA SER A 28 -17.49 -3.21 -5.81
C SER A 28 -17.37 -3.42 -7.30
N LEU A 29 -16.18 -3.17 -7.85
CA LEU A 29 -15.73 -3.68 -9.13
C LEU A 29 -14.96 -4.97 -8.87
N CYS A 30 -15.35 -6.04 -9.56
CA CYS A 30 -14.89 -7.39 -9.28
C CYS A 30 -14.31 -8.05 -10.54
N LEU A 31 -13.21 -8.77 -10.36
CA LEU A 31 -12.65 -9.73 -11.30
C LEU A 31 -12.18 -10.97 -10.52
N PRO A 32 -13.01 -12.02 -10.41
CA PRO A 32 -12.69 -13.22 -9.63
C PRO A 32 -11.82 -14.17 -10.46
N ILE A 33 -10.52 -13.86 -10.55
CA ILE A 33 -9.52 -14.51 -11.40
C ILE A 33 -9.57 -16.05 -11.31
N ALA A 34 -9.62 -16.59 -10.09
CA ALA A 34 -9.64 -18.03 -9.83
C ALA A 34 -10.98 -18.72 -10.17
N LEU A 35 -12.06 -17.95 -10.36
CA LEU A 35 -13.41 -18.44 -10.63
C LEU A 35 -13.91 -18.00 -12.02
N LEU A 36 -13.01 -17.51 -12.88
CA LEU A 36 -13.35 -17.19 -14.26
C LEU A 36 -13.82 -18.45 -15.00
N SER A 37 -14.86 -18.28 -15.83
CA SER A 37 -15.31 -19.33 -16.74
C SER A 37 -14.30 -19.58 -17.86
N ASP A 38 -14.40 -20.74 -18.50
CA ASP A 38 -13.58 -21.13 -19.66
C ASP A 38 -13.59 -20.09 -20.80
N GLU A 39 -14.68 -19.31 -20.94
CA GLU A 39 -14.76 -18.21 -21.92
C GLU A 39 -13.70 -17.13 -21.70
N TYR A 40 -13.42 -16.80 -20.44
CA TYR A 40 -12.53 -15.70 -20.08
C TYR A 40 -11.16 -16.20 -19.61
N TYR A 41 -11.06 -17.42 -19.12
CA TYR A 41 -9.81 -17.95 -18.59
C TYR A 41 -8.81 -18.33 -19.72
N PRO A 42 -7.54 -17.90 -19.65
CA PRO A 42 -6.93 -17.02 -18.66
C PRO A 42 -6.94 -15.53 -19.10
N TYR A 43 -7.72 -14.69 -18.42
CA TYR A 43 -7.92 -13.29 -18.84
C TYR A 43 -6.66 -12.44 -18.61
N CYS A 44 -6.17 -11.78 -19.66
CA CYS A 44 -4.96 -10.92 -19.65
C CYS A 44 -3.66 -11.56 -19.13
N GLN A 45 -3.62 -12.87 -18.87
CA GLN A 45 -2.46 -13.57 -18.32
C GLN A 45 -1.20 -13.42 -19.18
N THR A 46 -1.34 -13.24 -20.50
CA THR A 46 -0.20 -12.98 -21.39
C THR A 46 0.58 -11.72 -21.00
N ALA A 47 -0.06 -10.69 -20.46
CA ALA A 47 0.62 -9.47 -20.01
C ALA A 47 1.49 -9.76 -18.77
N PHE A 48 0.97 -10.51 -17.79
CA PHE A 48 1.72 -10.96 -16.62
C PHE A 48 2.85 -11.93 -16.99
N ASP A 49 2.61 -12.87 -17.91
CA ASP A 49 3.65 -13.77 -18.42
C ASP A 49 4.78 -13.00 -19.13
N ASN A 50 4.45 -11.90 -19.81
CA ASN A 50 5.44 -11.02 -20.45
C ASN A 50 6.22 -10.20 -19.42
N TYR A 51 5.57 -9.76 -18.34
CA TYR A 51 6.22 -9.12 -17.21
C TYR A 51 7.23 -10.07 -16.56
N ALA A 52 6.81 -11.28 -16.17
CA ALA A 52 7.66 -12.31 -15.57
C ALA A 52 8.96 -12.51 -16.37
N LYS A 53 8.83 -12.76 -17.69
CA LYS A 53 9.98 -12.95 -18.59
C LYS A 53 10.93 -11.76 -18.65
N LYS A 54 10.41 -10.53 -18.55
CA LYS A 54 11.22 -9.30 -18.59
C LYS A 54 11.94 -9.06 -17.28
N SER A 55 11.30 -9.38 -16.16
CA SER A 55 11.88 -9.29 -14.81
C SER A 55 12.89 -10.40 -14.53
N GLY A 56 12.90 -11.46 -15.34
CA GLY A 56 13.78 -12.61 -15.18
C GLY A 56 13.17 -13.74 -14.35
N ASP A 57 11.88 -13.62 -14.02
CA ASP A 57 11.12 -14.59 -13.26
C ASP A 57 10.62 -15.73 -14.16
N GLU A 58 10.43 -16.90 -13.55
CA GLU A 58 9.75 -18.00 -14.22
C GLU A 58 8.26 -17.68 -14.38
N VAL A 59 7.66 -18.08 -15.51
CA VAL A 59 6.23 -17.84 -15.77
C VAL A 59 5.34 -18.71 -14.87
N CYS A 60 5.84 -19.88 -14.49
CA CYS A 60 5.16 -20.79 -13.59
C CYS A 60 6.13 -21.27 -12.52
N ASP A 61 5.62 -21.60 -11.33
CA ASP A 61 6.37 -22.26 -10.27
C ASP A 61 6.60 -23.76 -10.56
N GLU A 62 7.30 -24.44 -9.65
CA GLU A 62 7.59 -25.88 -9.72
C GLU A 62 6.33 -26.77 -9.80
N ARG A 63 5.15 -26.24 -9.45
CA ARG A 63 3.85 -26.93 -9.47
C ARG A 63 3.05 -26.60 -10.73
N GLY A 64 3.58 -25.75 -11.60
CA GLY A 64 2.92 -25.28 -12.82
C GLY A 64 1.93 -24.15 -12.59
N LEU A 65 1.86 -23.56 -11.39
CA LEU A 65 1.01 -22.40 -11.09
C LEU A 65 1.66 -21.12 -11.59
N LYS A 66 0.84 -20.16 -12.05
CA LYS A 66 1.34 -18.85 -12.48
C LYS A 66 1.98 -18.10 -11.33
N THR A 67 3.16 -17.55 -11.56
CA THR A 67 3.91 -16.74 -10.60
C THR A 67 3.34 -15.32 -10.46
N HIS A 68 2.76 -14.80 -11.55
CA HIS A 68 2.16 -13.48 -11.64
C HIS A 68 0.71 -13.54 -12.15
N GLY A 69 -0.06 -12.50 -11.87
CA GLY A 69 -1.47 -12.34 -12.20
C GLY A 69 -2.41 -12.49 -11.01
N ASN A 70 -1.91 -12.43 -9.77
CA ASN A 70 -2.72 -12.45 -8.56
C ASN A 70 -3.42 -11.10 -8.32
N GLY A 71 -4.47 -11.07 -7.49
CA GLY A 71 -5.27 -9.85 -7.30
C GLY A 71 -4.51 -8.62 -6.78
N TYR A 72 -3.43 -8.79 -6.00
CA TYR A 72 -2.61 -7.68 -5.51
C TYR A 72 -1.81 -7.02 -6.65
N GLU A 73 -1.36 -7.79 -7.63
CA GLU A 73 -0.70 -7.23 -8.82
C GLU A 73 -1.69 -6.52 -9.74
N TRP A 74 -2.93 -6.99 -9.78
CA TRP A 74 -4.03 -6.28 -10.45
C TRP A 74 -4.35 -4.96 -9.74
N ASP A 75 -4.33 -4.91 -8.41
CA ASP A 75 -4.45 -3.65 -7.64
C ASP A 75 -3.34 -2.68 -7.99
N ALA A 76 -2.10 -3.18 -7.99
CA ALA A 76 -0.92 -2.39 -8.32
C ALA A 76 -1.04 -1.79 -9.73
N ALA A 77 -1.45 -2.59 -10.71
CA ALA A 77 -1.68 -2.13 -12.08
C ALA A 77 -2.85 -1.13 -12.18
N PHE A 78 -3.94 -1.33 -11.43
CA PHE A 78 -5.06 -0.41 -11.42
C PHE A 78 -4.68 0.95 -10.82
N ARG A 79 -3.97 0.95 -9.70
CA ARG A 79 -3.46 2.18 -9.08
C ARG A 79 -2.54 2.93 -10.02
N GLU A 80 -1.66 2.22 -10.72
CA GLU A 80 -0.76 2.83 -11.70
C GLU A 80 -1.51 3.44 -12.89
N ALA A 81 -2.49 2.72 -13.44
CA ALA A 81 -3.29 3.18 -14.56
C ALA A 81 -3.98 4.54 -14.31
N PHE A 82 -4.21 4.88 -13.04
CA PHE A 82 -4.96 6.06 -12.62
C PHE A 82 -4.24 6.88 -11.55
N ALA A 83 -2.90 6.78 -11.47
CA ALA A 83 -2.12 7.41 -10.40
C ALA A 83 -2.29 8.94 -10.33
N ASP A 84 -2.51 9.58 -11.48
CA ASP A 84 -2.70 11.03 -11.60
C ASP A 84 -4.15 11.49 -11.41
N GLU A 85 -5.10 10.57 -11.14
CA GLU A 85 -6.51 10.90 -11.07
C GLU A 85 -7.00 11.13 -9.63
N PRO A 86 -7.65 12.27 -9.34
CA PRO A 86 -8.03 12.62 -7.96
C PRO A 86 -9.04 11.64 -7.35
N ASN A 87 -9.84 10.95 -8.17
CA ASN A 87 -10.81 9.98 -7.68
C ASN A 87 -10.19 8.64 -7.26
N ILE A 88 -8.89 8.39 -7.55
CA ILE A 88 -8.24 7.13 -7.14
C ILE A 88 -8.17 6.98 -5.62
N GLU A 89 -8.08 8.10 -4.89
CA GLU A 89 -8.06 8.13 -3.42
C GLU A 89 -9.40 7.67 -2.81
N ARG A 90 -10.48 7.71 -3.58
CA ARG A 90 -11.81 7.22 -3.17
C ARG A 90 -11.97 5.72 -3.39
N ILE A 91 -11.02 5.06 -4.04
CA ILE A 91 -11.07 3.62 -4.31
C ILE A 91 -10.41 2.87 -3.16
N ILE A 92 -11.17 1.99 -2.52
CA ILE A 92 -10.70 1.13 -1.44
C ILE A 92 -10.47 -0.27 -2.03
N PHE A 93 -9.22 -0.73 -2.01
CA PHE A 93 -8.85 -2.03 -2.55
C PHE A 93 -8.98 -3.11 -1.48
N ASP A 94 -9.49 -4.27 -1.88
CA ASP A 94 -9.75 -5.43 -1.03
C ASP A 94 -9.48 -6.73 -1.82
N SER A 95 -8.43 -6.69 -2.65
CA SER A 95 -8.07 -7.83 -3.49
C SER A 95 -7.45 -8.96 -2.68
N GLU A 96 -7.56 -10.15 -3.25
CA GLU A 96 -6.99 -11.37 -2.71
C GLU A 96 -6.16 -12.06 -3.79
N ALA A 97 -5.36 -13.06 -3.41
CA ALA A 97 -4.60 -13.84 -4.39
C ALA A 97 -5.47 -14.39 -5.54
N GLY A 98 -6.73 -14.74 -5.25
CA GLY A 98 -7.68 -15.31 -6.20
C GLY A 98 -8.54 -14.31 -7.00
N GLY A 99 -8.44 -13.00 -6.75
CA GLY A 99 -9.31 -12.03 -7.43
C GLY A 99 -8.99 -10.57 -7.14
N PHE A 100 -9.27 -9.74 -8.13
CA PHE A 100 -9.18 -8.29 -8.02
C PHE A 100 -10.53 -7.70 -7.59
N PHE A 101 -10.53 -6.93 -6.50
CA PHE A 101 -11.71 -6.30 -5.92
C PHE A 101 -11.38 -4.90 -5.42
N CYS A 102 -12.16 -3.92 -5.86
CA CYS A 102 -12.08 -2.56 -5.31
C CYS A 102 -13.46 -1.95 -5.12
N ASN A 103 -13.57 -1.03 -4.16
CA ASN A 103 -14.82 -0.50 -3.65
C ASN A 103 -14.87 1.02 -3.79
N CYS A 104 -16.06 1.56 -4.04
CA CYS A 104 -16.33 3.00 -4.00
C CYS A 104 -17.77 3.25 -3.52
N ASP A 105 -18.01 4.40 -2.89
CA ASP A 105 -19.33 4.87 -2.51
C ASP A 105 -20.10 5.52 -3.70
N ASP A 106 -19.43 5.69 -4.84
CA ASP A 106 -19.99 6.27 -6.06
C ASP A 106 -19.90 5.31 -7.24
N LEU A 107 -21.08 4.84 -7.67
CA LEU A 107 -21.22 3.92 -8.80
C LEU A 107 -20.64 4.48 -10.10
N GLN A 108 -20.78 5.78 -10.37
CA GLN A 108 -20.35 6.35 -11.64
C GLN A 108 -18.83 6.40 -11.73
N ILE A 109 -18.15 6.71 -10.62
CA ILE A 109 -16.69 6.67 -10.54
C ILE A 109 -16.19 5.25 -10.79
N LEU A 110 -16.81 4.28 -10.11
CA LEU A 110 -16.37 2.89 -10.20
C LEU A 110 -16.60 2.30 -11.60
N MET A 111 -17.73 2.62 -12.23
CA MET A 111 -18.01 2.22 -13.62
C MET A 111 -17.08 2.91 -14.63
N ASP A 112 -16.78 4.20 -14.45
CA ASP A 112 -15.84 4.90 -15.34
C ASP A 112 -14.45 4.25 -15.30
N PHE A 113 -13.91 4.07 -14.09
CA PHE A 113 -12.63 3.40 -13.92
C PHE A 113 -12.66 1.98 -14.46
N GLY A 114 -13.68 1.17 -14.15
CA GLY A 114 -13.77 -0.20 -14.64
C GLY A 114 -13.78 -0.30 -16.17
N SER A 115 -14.56 0.55 -16.86
CA SER A 115 -14.59 0.57 -18.33
C SER A 115 -13.29 1.05 -18.95
N ARG A 116 -12.61 2.02 -18.34
CA ARG A 116 -11.32 2.54 -18.83
C ARG A 116 -10.20 1.54 -18.57
N PHE A 117 -10.20 0.91 -17.40
CA PHE A 117 -9.23 -0.09 -17.03
C PHE A 117 -9.33 -1.31 -17.94
N LYS A 118 -10.54 -1.78 -18.25
CA LYS A 118 -10.74 -2.86 -19.22
C LYS A 118 -10.05 -2.58 -20.56
N LYS A 119 -10.18 -1.35 -21.10
CA LYS A 119 -9.53 -0.96 -22.36
C LYS A 119 -8.00 -1.00 -22.26
N ILE A 120 -7.45 -0.65 -21.10
CA ILE A 120 -6.02 -0.79 -20.82
C ILE A 120 -5.65 -2.27 -20.83
N CYS A 121 -6.36 -3.11 -20.08
CA CYS A 121 -6.13 -4.55 -19.98
C CYS A 121 -6.17 -5.28 -21.32
N GLU A 122 -7.09 -4.90 -22.21
CA GLU A 122 -7.25 -5.49 -23.55
C GLU A 122 -6.17 -5.04 -24.54
N ASN A 123 -5.39 -4.02 -24.19
CA ASN A 123 -4.17 -3.69 -24.91
C ASN A 123 -2.98 -4.31 -24.18
N THR A 124 -2.62 -5.55 -24.55
CA THR A 124 -1.56 -6.32 -23.90
C THR A 124 -0.24 -5.55 -23.76
N GLU A 125 0.17 -4.76 -24.75
CA GLU A 125 1.43 -4.01 -24.67
C GLU A 125 1.36 -2.90 -23.62
N VAL A 126 0.27 -2.11 -23.63
CA VAL A 126 0.05 -1.05 -22.65
C VAL A 126 -0.09 -1.67 -21.25
N PHE A 127 -0.91 -2.71 -21.11
CA PHE A 127 -1.12 -3.34 -19.81
C PHE A 127 0.14 -3.97 -19.24
N THR A 128 1.00 -4.60 -20.07
CA THR A 128 2.29 -5.13 -19.61
C THR A 128 3.17 -4.01 -19.02
N LYS A 129 3.14 -2.81 -19.59
CA LYS A 129 3.89 -1.65 -19.06
C LYS A 129 3.28 -1.18 -17.73
N THR A 130 1.96 -1.04 -17.68
CA THR A 130 1.22 -0.67 -16.47
C THR A 130 1.44 -1.65 -15.32
N ILE A 131 1.48 -2.96 -15.59
CA ILE A 131 1.82 -3.99 -14.58
C ILE A 131 3.23 -3.77 -14.05
N ALA A 132 4.21 -3.58 -14.94
CA ALA A 132 5.60 -3.44 -14.53
C ALA A 132 5.83 -2.21 -13.66
N GLU A 133 5.26 -1.07 -14.03
CA GLU A 133 5.33 0.18 -13.26
C GLU A 133 4.54 0.06 -11.96
N GLY A 134 3.34 -0.51 -12.01
CA GLY A 134 2.48 -0.67 -10.85
C GLY A 134 3.08 -1.57 -9.76
N ILE A 135 3.61 -2.74 -10.13
CA ILE A 135 4.26 -3.66 -9.19
C ILE A 135 5.50 -3.00 -8.59
N LYS A 136 6.37 -2.43 -9.42
CA LYS A 136 7.56 -1.71 -8.94
C LYS A 136 7.19 -0.62 -7.92
N ASN A 137 6.19 0.20 -8.24
CA ASN A 137 5.76 1.27 -7.35
C ASN A 137 5.08 0.72 -6.07
N ALA A 138 4.45 -0.45 -6.13
CA ALA A 138 3.92 -1.13 -4.95
C ALA A 138 5.04 -1.62 -4.03
N ASP A 139 6.06 -2.27 -4.59
CA ASP A 139 7.24 -2.74 -3.86
C ASP A 139 7.98 -1.56 -3.21
N GLU A 140 8.16 -0.45 -3.92
CA GLU A 140 8.78 0.77 -3.37
C GLU A 140 7.96 1.35 -2.21
N ARG A 141 6.63 1.36 -2.30
CA ARG A 141 5.75 1.80 -1.20
C ARG A 141 5.81 0.87 0.00
N GLU A 142 5.81 -0.44 -0.22
CA GLU A 142 5.91 -1.43 0.85
C GLU A 142 7.26 -1.33 1.56
N ALA A 143 8.36 -1.29 0.80
CA ALA A 143 9.70 -1.13 1.35
C ALA A 143 9.85 0.18 2.16
N GLU A 144 9.25 1.28 1.69
CA GLU A 144 9.23 2.53 2.45
C GLU A 144 8.41 2.41 3.73
N GLN A 145 7.23 1.78 3.68
CA GLN A 145 6.42 1.55 4.88
C GLN A 145 7.13 0.65 5.89
N GLU A 146 7.80 -0.40 5.44
CA GLU A 146 8.62 -1.26 6.30
C GLU A 146 9.79 -0.50 6.91
N ARG A 147 10.47 0.35 6.13
CA ARG A 147 11.55 1.20 6.63
C ARG A 147 11.02 2.14 7.70
N ILE A 148 9.94 2.88 7.42
CA ILE A 148 9.30 3.78 8.39
C ILE A 148 8.86 3.00 9.63
N ALA A 149 8.26 1.81 9.47
CA ALA A 149 7.81 0.99 10.60
C ALA A 149 8.93 0.59 11.57
N LYS A 150 10.19 0.51 11.10
CA LYS A 150 11.36 0.21 11.95
C LYS A 150 11.90 1.46 12.66
N THR A 151 11.47 2.65 12.28
CA THR A 151 11.94 3.89 12.91
C THR A 151 11.12 4.26 14.15
N VAL A 152 11.66 5.16 14.97
CA VAL A 152 10.91 5.83 16.05
C VAL A 152 9.63 6.43 15.50
N ARG A 153 9.68 7.14 14.37
CA ARG A 153 8.48 7.72 13.72
C ARG A 153 7.40 6.67 13.51
N GLY A 154 7.74 5.52 12.95
CA GLY A 154 6.79 4.45 12.68
C GLY A 154 6.13 3.92 13.95
N GLN A 155 6.89 3.74 15.03
CA GLN A 155 6.33 3.28 16.30
C GLN A 155 5.41 4.33 16.96
N LEU A 156 5.79 5.61 16.90
CA LEU A 156 4.94 6.69 17.40
C LEU A 156 3.62 6.79 16.62
N MET A 157 3.65 6.59 15.29
CA MET A 157 2.44 6.56 14.47
C MET A 157 1.54 5.36 14.76
N ARG A 158 2.12 4.22 15.18
CA ARG A 158 1.37 2.99 15.52
C ARG A 158 0.71 3.05 16.90
N HIS A 159 1.26 3.83 17.83
CA HIS A 159 0.75 3.96 19.19
C HIS A 159 0.62 5.44 19.61
N PRO A 160 -0.18 6.25 18.89
CA PRO A 160 -0.27 7.69 19.13
C PRO A 160 -0.81 8.05 20.53
N GLU A 161 -1.51 7.13 21.19
CA GLU A 161 -2.07 7.27 22.53
C GLU A 161 -1.08 6.93 23.67
N CYS A 162 0.05 6.31 23.36
CA CYS A 162 1.04 5.89 24.36
C CYS A 162 2.05 7.00 24.67
N SER A 163 2.53 7.02 25.90
CA SER A 163 3.77 7.69 26.24
C SER A 163 4.94 6.79 25.88
N PHE A 164 6.05 7.39 25.47
CA PHE A 164 7.26 6.68 25.12
C PHE A 164 8.42 7.10 26.01
N ASP A 165 9.21 6.12 26.38
CA ASP A 165 10.47 6.30 27.06
C ASP A 165 11.58 5.69 26.22
N ILE A 166 12.33 6.56 25.55
CA ILE A 166 13.25 6.19 24.47
C ILE A 166 14.68 6.39 24.96
N MET A 167 15.48 5.32 24.91
CA MET A 167 16.92 5.36 25.11
C MET A 167 17.62 5.49 23.76
N THR A 168 18.33 6.59 23.56
CA THR A 168 19.21 6.83 22.40
C THR A 168 20.68 6.73 22.82
N PRO A 169 21.65 6.77 21.87
CA PRO A 169 23.06 6.87 22.21
C PRO A 169 23.41 8.14 23.01
N ASP A 170 22.66 9.22 22.79
CA ASP A 170 22.88 10.54 23.40
C ASP A 170 22.19 10.74 24.74
N GLY A 171 21.28 9.83 25.12
CA GLY A 171 20.59 9.88 26.40
C GLY A 171 19.15 9.40 26.33
N ARG A 172 18.39 9.73 27.38
CA ARG A 172 17.00 9.29 27.52
C ARG A 172 16.04 10.43 27.18
N VAL A 173 14.96 10.09 26.48
CA VAL A 173 13.90 11.05 26.14
C VAL A 173 12.53 10.46 26.45
N GLN A 174 11.69 11.27 27.08
CA GLN A 174 10.31 10.93 27.38
C GLN A 174 9.38 11.76 26.50
N LEU A 175 8.45 11.08 25.83
CA LEU A 175 7.47 11.69 24.96
C LEU A 175 6.08 11.36 25.47
N THR A 176 5.27 12.40 25.64
CA THR A 176 3.83 12.27 25.88
C THR A 176 3.07 12.20 24.55
N PRO A 177 1.80 11.73 24.54
CA PRO A 177 0.94 11.80 23.35
C PRO A 177 0.88 13.20 22.73
N GLU A 178 0.88 14.25 23.55
CA GLU A 178 0.91 15.64 23.08
C GLU A 178 2.22 15.99 22.37
N ASP A 179 3.37 15.56 22.92
CA ASP A 179 4.67 15.76 22.27
C ASP A 179 4.72 15.03 20.93
N ILE A 180 4.24 13.78 20.88
CA ILE A 180 4.21 12.95 19.68
C ILE A 180 3.40 13.64 18.59
N LYS A 181 2.18 14.09 18.92
CA LYS A 181 1.32 14.80 17.99
C LYS A 181 2.00 16.07 17.45
N ALA A 182 2.62 16.86 18.33
CA ALA A 182 3.30 18.09 17.93
C ALA A 182 4.53 17.82 17.04
N MET A 183 5.30 16.77 17.32
CA MET A 183 6.46 16.39 16.51
C MET A 183 6.05 15.84 15.14
N LEU A 184 5.11 14.90 15.10
CA LEU A 184 4.62 14.32 13.84
C LEU A 184 3.88 15.35 12.97
N GLY A 185 3.20 16.33 13.59
CA GLY A 185 2.56 17.45 12.91
C GLY A 185 3.51 18.57 12.48
N GLY A 186 4.80 18.51 12.87
CA GLY A 186 5.80 19.54 12.54
C GLY A 186 5.72 20.83 13.37
N GLU A 187 4.85 20.86 14.40
CA GLU A 187 4.70 21.98 15.34
C GLU A 187 5.89 22.06 16.31
N LYS A 188 6.50 20.92 16.64
CA LYS A 188 7.68 20.80 17.51
C LYS A 188 8.86 20.25 16.71
N GLN A 189 9.79 21.13 16.35
CA GLN A 189 10.95 20.81 15.51
C GLN A 189 12.22 20.50 16.30
N ASP A 190 12.21 20.73 17.61
CA ASP A 190 13.35 20.53 18.49
C ASP A 190 12.99 19.61 19.66
N ILE A 191 13.96 18.80 20.09
CA ILE A 191 13.85 17.91 21.23
C ILE A 191 15.07 18.01 22.13
N ARG A 192 14.85 17.82 23.44
CA ARG A 192 15.93 17.88 24.43
C ARG A 192 16.28 16.49 24.92
N ILE A 193 17.53 16.10 24.75
CA ILE A 193 18.08 14.81 25.21
C ILE A 193 19.27 15.14 26.11
N ASP A 194 19.20 14.72 27.39
CA ASP A 194 20.20 15.00 28.44
C ASP A 194 20.72 16.45 28.48
N GLY A 195 19.84 17.42 28.20
CA GLY A 195 20.12 18.85 28.27
C GLY A 195 20.57 19.50 26.95
N VAL A 196 20.93 18.71 25.94
CA VAL A 196 21.29 19.13 24.58
C VAL A 196 20.05 19.17 23.68
N ILE A 197 20.01 20.12 22.75
CA ILE A 197 18.90 20.31 21.80
C ILE A 197 19.29 19.64 20.48
N TYR A 198 18.42 18.75 19.99
CA TYR A 198 18.52 18.04 18.72
C TYR A 198 17.32 18.40 17.86
N ALA A 199 17.44 18.21 16.54
CA ALA A 199 16.30 18.34 15.67
C ALA A 199 15.37 17.13 15.88
N ALA A 200 14.06 17.37 15.98
CA ALA A 200 13.07 16.33 16.22
C ALA A 200 13.12 15.23 15.15
N TYR A 201 13.42 15.58 13.90
CA TYR A 201 13.52 14.61 12.81
C TYR A 201 14.67 13.60 13.04
N GLU A 202 15.77 14.02 13.69
CA GLU A 202 16.91 13.13 13.97
C GLU A 202 16.47 11.99 14.88
N LEU A 203 15.68 12.27 15.91
CA LEU A 203 15.09 11.22 16.76
C LEU A 203 14.07 10.37 15.97
N LEU A 204 13.21 11.02 15.18
CA LEU A 204 12.16 10.32 14.43
C LEU A 204 12.73 9.34 13.40
N ASP A 205 13.91 9.62 12.84
CA ASP A 205 14.58 8.79 11.83
C ASP A 205 15.46 7.69 12.44
N MET A 206 15.66 7.66 13.77
CA MET A 206 16.41 6.59 14.43
C MET A 206 15.71 5.24 14.27
N GLU A 207 16.50 4.18 14.07
CA GLU A 207 16.01 2.81 13.98
C GLU A 207 15.81 2.22 15.39
N VAL A 208 14.69 1.52 15.57
CA VAL A 208 14.33 0.87 16.83
C VAL A 208 15.02 -0.48 16.93
N VAL A 209 15.88 -0.62 17.94
CA VAL A 209 16.67 -1.85 18.17
C VAL A 209 16.04 -2.77 19.23
N ASP A 210 15.21 -2.20 20.12
CA ASP A 210 14.47 -2.96 21.13
C ASP A 210 13.22 -2.18 21.56
N MET A 211 12.13 -2.89 21.85
CA MET A 211 10.87 -2.28 22.27
C MET A 211 10.07 -3.20 23.19
N GLN A 212 9.56 -2.63 24.27
CA GLN A 212 8.76 -3.34 25.25
C GLN A 212 7.64 -2.45 25.81
N ALA A 213 6.41 -2.93 25.81
CA ALA A 213 5.33 -2.33 26.58
C ALA A 213 5.57 -2.55 28.09
N ASP A 214 5.36 -1.52 28.91
CA ASP A 214 5.53 -1.65 30.35
C ASP A 214 4.53 -2.67 30.94
N LEU A 215 5.02 -3.52 31.84
CA LEU A 215 4.22 -4.60 32.45
C LEU A 215 3.12 -4.09 33.39
N PHE A 216 3.24 -2.86 33.89
CA PHE A 216 2.35 -2.27 34.89
C PHE A 216 1.61 -1.04 34.38
N ASP A 217 2.00 -0.50 33.22
CA ASP A 217 1.37 0.63 32.56
C ASP A 217 1.25 0.38 31.05
N ASN A 218 0.07 -0.07 30.60
CA ASN A 218 -0.19 -0.32 29.19
C ASN A 218 -0.13 0.95 28.31
N GLY A 219 -0.11 2.15 28.92
CA GLY A 219 0.07 3.41 28.23
C GLY A 219 1.54 3.84 28.09
N LEU A 220 2.50 3.06 28.60
CA LEU A 220 3.93 3.35 28.51
C LEU A 220 4.65 2.31 27.66
N ILE A 221 5.33 2.76 26.60
CA ILE A 221 6.22 1.94 25.78
C ILE A 221 7.65 2.38 26.04
N ARG A 222 8.51 1.41 26.40
CA ARG A 222 9.95 1.63 26.50
C ARG A 222 10.62 1.16 25.22
N MET A 223 11.51 1.99 24.71
CA MET A 223 12.13 1.79 23.42
C MET A 223 13.62 2.09 23.51
N LYS A 224 14.41 1.35 22.74
CA LYS A 224 15.81 1.68 22.47
C LYS A 224 15.96 1.93 20.99
N ALA A 225 16.59 3.04 20.64
CA ALA A 225 16.80 3.45 19.26
C ALA A 225 18.25 3.86 19.04
N ASN A 226 18.74 3.67 17.82
CA ASN A 226 20.08 4.06 17.38
C ASN A 226 20.00 4.81 16.05
N GLU A 227 21.07 5.52 15.70
CA GLU A 227 21.25 6.04 14.33
C GLU A 227 21.18 4.87 13.33
N SER A 228 20.49 5.09 12.21
CA SER A 228 20.42 4.09 11.14
C SER A 228 21.80 3.85 10.53
N ASP A 229 22.21 2.60 10.38
CA ASP A 229 23.48 2.24 9.73
C ASP A 229 23.55 2.67 8.24
N GLU A 230 22.43 3.06 7.63
CA GLU A 230 22.33 3.50 6.22
C GLU A 230 22.93 4.90 5.94
N GLN A 231 23.44 5.63 6.95
CA GLN A 231 24.16 6.90 6.74
C GLN A 231 25.63 6.73 6.28
N THR A 232 25.97 5.67 5.52
CA THR A 232 27.21 5.70 4.72
C THR A 232 26.98 6.56 3.48
N PHE A 233 26.99 7.88 3.65
CA PHE A 233 27.05 8.82 2.54
C PHE A 233 28.27 8.46 1.66
N VAL A 234 27.99 8.17 0.38
CA VAL A 234 29.02 8.16 -0.66
C VAL A 234 29.62 9.57 -0.67
N GLN A 235 30.83 9.72 -0.12
CA GLN A 235 31.65 10.89 -0.39
C GLN A 235 31.96 10.89 -1.87
N THR A 236 31.21 11.66 -2.66
CA THR A 236 31.70 12.16 -3.94
C THR A 236 32.92 13.02 -3.65
N MET A 237 34.10 12.48 -3.96
CA MET A 237 35.31 13.26 -4.25
C MET A 237 35.12 14.10 -5.52
#